data_AF-F8F1L2-F1
#
_entry.id   AF-F8F1L2-F1
#
_cell.length_a   1.000
_cell.length_b   1.000
_cell.length_c   1.000
_cell.angle_alpha   90.00
_cell.angle_beta   90.00
_cell.angle_gamma   90.00
#
_symmetry.space_group_name_H-M   'P 1'
#
loop_
_entity.id
_entity.type
_entity.pdbx_description
1 polymer ?
#
loop_
_entity_poly.entity_id
_entity_poly.type
_entity_poly.pdbx_seq_one_letter_code
_entity_poly.pdbx_strand_id
1 'polypeptide(L)'
;MTKEELTSQMDARMLEEINNFYKERERIRDAIGKIGGIQYSKADTIVNIIFIILVVGFFSIELVFKPLPTTISIEIGVFLVSLKIVWMIHANQKFNHFVFWVLNSLEFRMNTNTHLLEELEKKIDLLQQ
;
A
#
# COMPACT_ATOMS: atom_id res chain seq x y z
N MET A 1 -15.09 -1.53 49.81
CA MET A 1 -14.81 -1.94 48.43
C MET A 1 -14.13 -3.28 48.49
N THR A 2 -14.87 -4.32 48.13
CA THR A 2 -14.46 -5.73 48.32
C THR A 2 -13.51 -6.11 47.18
N LYS A 3 -12.54 -7.01 47.41
CA LYS A 3 -11.52 -7.37 46.38
C LYS A 3 -12.13 -7.79 45.03
N GLU A 4 -13.31 -8.42 45.06
CA GLU A 4 -14.08 -8.82 43.87
C GLU A 4 -14.58 -7.62 43.03
N GLU A 5 -14.96 -6.51 43.66
CA GLU A 5 -15.38 -5.29 42.95
C GLU A 5 -14.19 -4.61 42.26
N LEU A 6 -12.99 -4.71 42.85
CA LEU A 6 -11.76 -4.13 42.30
C LEU A 6 -11.27 -4.92 41.07
N THR A 7 -11.29 -6.25 41.13
CA THR A 7 -10.94 -7.12 40.00
C THR A 7 -11.95 -6.96 38.85
N SER A 8 -13.24 -6.92 39.15
CA SER A 8 -14.28 -6.70 38.13
C SER A 8 -14.14 -5.34 37.42
N GLN A 9 -13.77 -4.28 38.16
CA GLN A 9 -13.47 -2.98 37.55
C GLN A 9 -12.19 -2.98 36.71
N MET A 10 -11.14 -3.69 37.12
CA MET A 10 -9.91 -3.83 36.33
C MET A 10 -10.18 -4.60 35.03
N ASP A 11 -10.93 -5.69 35.08
CA ASP A 11 -11.30 -6.49 33.91
C ASP A 11 -12.14 -5.67 32.93
N ALA A 12 -13.10 -4.89 33.43
CA ALA A 12 -13.91 -4.00 32.61
C ALA A 12 -13.08 -2.92 31.91
N ARG A 13 -12.10 -2.31 32.61
CA ARG A 13 -11.18 -1.33 32.04
C ARG A 13 -10.26 -1.94 30.98
N MET A 14 -9.72 -3.14 31.22
CA MET A 14 -8.91 -3.85 30.22
C MET A 14 -9.70 -4.18 28.96
N LEU A 15 -10.95 -4.65 29.10
CA LEU A 15 -11.84 -4.90 27.98
C LEU A 15 -12.13 -3.63 27.17
N GLU A 16 -12.32 -2.50 27.84
CA GLU A 16 -12.52 -1.20 27.21
C GLU A 16 -11.27 -0.73 26.44
N GLU A 17 -10.08 -0.88 27.02
CA GLU A 17 -8.81 -0.58 26.35
C GLU A 17 -8.61 -1.46 25.12
N ILE A 18 -8.82 -2.77 25.23
CA ILE A 18 -8.71 -3.73 24.11
C ILE A 18 -9.67 -3.34 22.98
N ASN A 19 -10.91 -3.00 23.29
CA ASN A 19 -11.89 -2.56 22.30
C ASN A 19 -11.47 -1.26 21.60
N ASN A 20 -10.92 -0.30 22.37
CA ASN A 20 -10.37 0.93 21.83
C ASN A 20 -9.17 0.67 20.91
N PHE A 21 -8.28 -0.26 21.26
CA PHE A 21 -7.17 -0.69 20.38
C PHE A 21 -7.67 -1.27 19.05
N TYR A 22 -8.68 -2.15 19.07
CA TYR A 22 -9.26 -2.69 17.83
C TYR A 22 -9.87 -1.59 16.96
N LYS A 23 -10.56 -0.61 17.57
CA LYS A 23 -11.18 0.51 16.87
C LYS A 23 -10.16 1.48 16.27
N GLU A 24 -9.04 1.70 16.96
CA GLU A 24 -7.92 2.50 16.46
C GLU A 24 -7.22 1.77 15.31
N ARG A 25 -6.98 0.47 15.47
CA ARG A 25 -6.38 -0.38 14.43
C ARG A 25 -7.24 -0.40 13.17
N GLU A 26 -8.56 -0.49 13.30
CA GLU A 26 -9.50 -0.46 12.18
C GLU A 26 -9.43 0.87 11.42
N ARG A 27 -9.36 2.01 12.14
CA ARG A 27 -9.19 3.33 11.54
C ARG A 27 -7.86 3.47 10.80
N ILE A 28 -6.79 2.93 11.38
CA ILE A 28 -5.47 2.89 10.73
C ILE A 28 -5.53 2.01 9.49
N ARG A 29 -6.17 0.84 9.55
CA ARG A 29 -6.37 -0.07 8.42
C ARG A 29 -7.13 0.60 7.28
N ASP A 30 -8.20 1.33 7.58
CA ASP A 30 -8.99 2.06 6.58
C ASP A 30 -8.24 3.26 6.00
N ALA A 31 -7.50 4.01 6.82
CA ALA A 31 -6.65 5.10 6.34
C ALA A 31 -5.55 4.56 5.40
N ILE A 32 -4.89 3.47 5.80
CA ILE A 32 -3.90 2.77 4.98
C ILE A 32 -4.55 2.20 3.71
N GLY A 33 -5.75 1.63 3.78
CA GLY A 33 -6.48 1.12 2.62
C GLY A 33 -6.86 2.20 1.62
N LYS A 34 -7.31 3.37 2.10
CA LYS A 34 -7.61 4.54 1.26
C LYS A 34 -6.38 5.09 0.53
N ILE A 35 -5.19 4.95 1.12
CA ILE A 35 -3.94 5.40 0.50
C ILE A 35 -3.32 4.29 -0.36
N GLY A 36 -3.47 3.03 0.03
CA GLY A 36 -2.92 1.83 -0.61
C GLY A 36 -3.75 1.25 -1.76
N GLY A 37 -4.92 1.81 -2.08
CA GLY A 37 -5.57 1.55 -3.37
C GLY A 37 -6.70 0.52 -3.39
N ILE A 38 -7.66 0.56 -2.45
CA ILE A 38 -8.92 -0.19 -2.64
C ILE A 38 -9.72 0.28 -3.89
N GLN A 39 -9.36 1.41 -4.50
CA GLN A 39 -9.89 1.86 -5.80
C GLN A 39 -9.10 1.35 -7.02
N TYR A 40 -7.85 0.89 -6.86
CA TYR A 40 -7.01 0.38 -7.96
C TYR A 40 -7.55 -0.93 -8.57
N SER A 41 -8.52 -1.59 -7.93
CA SER A 41 -8.85 -2.97 -8.30
C SER A 41 -9.89 -3.13 -9.40
N LYS A 42 -10.71 -2.11 -9.71
CA LYS A 42 -11.79 -2.28 -10.70
C LYS A 42 -11.60 -1.39 -11.92
N ALA A 43 -11.30 -0.10 -11.72
CA ALA A 43 -11.08 0.82 -12.83
C ALA A 43 -9.84 0.45 -13.64
N ASP A 44 -8.71 0.15 -13.00
CA ASP A 44 -7.49 -0.24 -13.74
C ASP A 44 -7.63 -1.57 -14.46
N THR A 45 -8.34 -2.54 -13.87
CA THR A 45 -8.64 -3.81 -14.54
C THR A 45 -9.49 -3.59 -15.79
N ILE A 46 -10.51 -2.73 -15.72
CA ILE A 46 -11.34 -2.36 -16.88
C ILE A 46 -10.49 -1.65 -17.94
N VAL A 47 -9.69 -0.67 -17.54
CA VAL A 47 -8.78 0.07 -18.44
C VAL A 47 -7.79 -0.89 -19.12
N ASN A 48 -7.25 -1.87 -18.40
CA ASN A 48 -6.33 -2.85 -18.96
C ASN A 48 -7.02 -3.79 -19.96
N ILE A 49 -8.24 -4.25 -19.65
CA ILE A 49 -9.04 -5.07 -20.57
C ILE A 49 -9.36 -4.29 -21.84
N ILE A 50 -9.81 -3.03 -21.72
CA ILE A 50 -10.09 -2.17 -22.87
C ILE A 50 -8.83 -1.99 -23.72
N PHE A 51 -7.68 -1.75 -23.08
CA PHE A 51 -6.41 -1.59 -23.79
C PHE A 51 -6.03 -2.85 -24.58
N ILE A 52 -6.18 -4.04 -24.00
CA ILE A 52 -5.91 -5.31 -24.69
C ILE A 52 -6.85 -5.49 -25.89
N ILE A 53 -8.15 -5.22 -25.71
CA ILE A 53 -9.14 -5.29 -26.81
C ILE A 53 -8.76 -4.34 -27.92
N LEU A 54 -8.31 -3.13 -27.59
CA LEU A 54 -7.91 -2.12 -28.56
C LEU A 54 -6.68 -2.58 -29.35
N VAL A 55 -5.63 -3.06 -28.68
CA VAL A 55 -4.40 -3.54 -29.33
C VAL A 55 -4.70 -4.76 -30.22
N VAL A 56 -5.37 -5.78 -29.67
CA VAL A 56 -5.69 -7.01 -30.43
C VAL A 56 -6.65 -6.71 -31.58
N GLY A 57 -7.65 -5.85 -31.36
CA GLY A 57 -8.58 -5.42 -32.40
C GLY A 57 -7.89 -4.67 -33.53
N PHE A 58 -6.96 -3.76 -33.20
CA PHE A 58 -6.19 -3.01 -34.19
C PHE A 58 -5.35 -3.94 -35.08
N PHE A 59 -4.62 -4.88 -34.48
CA PHE A 59 -3.86 -5.89 -35.22
C PHE A 59 -4.76 -6.82 -36.05
N SER A 60 -5.93 -7.21 -35.52
CA SER A 60 -6.86 -8.09 -36.23
C SER A 60 -7.46 -7.42 -37.47
N ILE A 61 -7.86 -6.14 -37.36
CA ILE A 61 -8.39 -5.35 -38.48
C ILE A 61 -7.33 -5.21 -39.56
N GLU A 62 -6.10 -4.91 -39.18
CA GLU A 62 -5.04 -4.75 -40.14
C GLU A 62 -4.69 -6.05 -40.87
N LEU A 63 -4.67 -7.19 -40.16
CA LEU A 63 -4.41 -8.49 -40.77
C LEU A 63 -5.44 -8.83 -41.86
N VAL A 64 -6.72 -8.48 -41.63
CA VAL A 64 -7.84 -8.79 -42.53
C VAL A 64 -7.94 -7.78 -43.67
N PHE A 65 -7.87 -6.48 -43.39
CA PHE A 65 -8.12 -5.42 -44.37
C PHE A 65 -6.86 -4.92 -45.08
N LYS A 66 -5.67 -5.22 -44.53
CA LYS A 66 -4.36 -4.72 -45.00
C LYS A 66 -4.36 -3.23 -45.40
N PRO A 67 -4.91 -2.31 -44.59
CA PRO A 67 -5.00 -0.89 -44.96
C PRO A 67 -3.64 -0.18 -44.91
N LEU A 68 -2.65 -0.75 -44.20
CA LEU A 68 -1.33 -0.16 -44.00
C LEU A 68 -0.22 -1.19 -44.29
N PRO A 69 0.98 -0.75 -44.69
CA PRO A 69 2.16 -1.61 -44.72
C PRO A 69 2.48 -2.14 -43.32
N THR A 70 2.78 -3.44 -43.23
CA THR A 70 3.04 -4.15 -41.96
C THR A 70 4.12 -3.47 -41.09
N THR A 71 5.12 -2.84 -41.70
CA THR A 71 6.15 -2.10 -40.98
C THR A 71 5.58 -0.95 -40.14
N ILE A 72 4.69 -0.14 -40.72
CA ILE A 72 4.11 1.03 -40.06
C ILE A 72 3.20 0.60 -38.90
N SER A 73 2.49 -0.50 -39.07
CA SER A 73 1.70 -1.06 -37.98
C SER A 73 2.52 -1.49 -36.78
N ILE A 74 3.60 -2.23 -37.01
CA ILE A 74 4.45 -2.71 -35.92
C ILE A 74 4.99 -1.49 -35.15
N GLU A 75 5.39 -0.43 -35.84
CA GLU A 75 5.81 0.83 -35.21
C GLU A 75 4.69 1.45 -34.35
N ILE A 76 3.46 1.52 -34.86
CA ILE A 76 2.29 2.04 -34.10
C ILE A 76 1.98 1.16 -32.88
N GLY A 77 2.05 -0.17 -33.02
CA GLY A 77 1.83 -1.12 -31.94
C GLY A 77 2.87 -0.97 -30.84
N VAL A 78 4.15 -0.89 -31.19
CA VAL A 78 5.25 -0.64 -30.24
C VAL A 78 5.10 0.72 -29.58
N PHE A 79 4.69 1.75 -30.32
CA PHE A 79 4.41 3.08 -29.77
C PHE A 79 3.28 3.05 -28.74
N LEU A 80 2.15 2.40 -29.04
CA LEU A 80 1.02 2.28 -28.10
C LEU A 80 1.38 1.52 -26.83
N VAL A 81 2.16 0.43 -26.94
CA VAL A 81 2.64 -0.33 -25.78
C VAL A 81 3.59 0.51 -24.94
N SER A 82 4.53 1.23 -25.55
CA SER A 82 5.46 2.09 -24.81
C SER A 82 4.73 3.21 -24.06
N LEU A 83 3.72 3.84 -24.69
CA LEU A 83 2.87 4.83 -24.04
C LEU A 83 2.12 4.25 -22.84
N LYS A 84 1.61 3.02 -22.95
CA LYS A 84 0.94 2.33 -21.84
C LYS A 84 1.88 2.06 -20.67
N ILE A 85 3.14 1.69 -20.94
CA ILE A 85 4.16 1.49 -19.91
C ILE A 85 4.43 2.80 -19.17
N VAL A 86 4.65 3.90 -19.90
CA VAL A 86 4.86 5.24 -19.29
C VAL A 86 3.66 5.62 -18.43
N TRP A 87 2.44 5.39 -18.92
CA TRP A 87 1.22 5.68 -18.18
C TRP A 87 1.11 4.85 -16.90
N MET A 88 1.45 3.55 -16.95
CA MET A 88 1.48 2.67 -15.78
C MET A 88 2.50 3.14 -14.74
N ILE A 89 3.69 3.56 -15.17
CA ILE A 89 4.73 4.08 -14.27
C ILE A 89 4.25 5.36 -13.57
N HIS A 90 3.63 6.28 -14.31
CA HIS A 90 3.07 7.51 -13.76
C HIS A 90 1.95 7.22 -12.75
N ALA A 91 1.04 6.29 -13.07
CA ALA A 91 -0.02 5.88 -12.16
C ALA A 91 0.55 5.34 -10.83
N ASN A 92 1.62 4.54 -10.88
CA ASN A 92 2.23 3.93 -9.70
C ASN A 92 2.99 4.92 -8.77
N GLN A 93 3.19 6.19 -9.16
CA GLN A 93 3.94 7.16 -8.35
C GLN A 93 3.30 7.44 -6.97
N LYS A 94 1.97 7.46 -6.90
CA LYS A 94 1.25 7.73 -5.65
C LYS A 94 1.46 6.61 -4.61
N PHE A 95 1.47 5.36 -5.06
CA PHE A 95 1.75 4.21 -4.21
C PHE A 95 3.19 4.25 -3.68
N ASN A 96 4.16 4.53 -4.55
CA ASN A 96 5.56 4.64 -4.14
C ASN A 96 5.78 5.74 -3.10
N HIS A 97 5.13 6.90 -3.25
CA HIS A 97 5.21 7.96 -2.26
C HIS A 97 4.62 7.55 -0.89
N PHE A 98 3.54 6.77 -0.90
CA PHE A 98 2.97 6.22 0.32
C PHE A 98 3.89 5.20 1.00
N VAL A 99 4.44 4.26 0.23
CA VAL A 99 5.40 3.28 0.74
C VAL A 99 6.61 3.99 1.36
N PHE A 100 7.11 5.04 0.71
CA PHE A 100 8.18 5.89 1.25
C PHE A 100 7.81 6.50 2.61
N TRP A 101 6.62 7.08 2.75
CA TRP A 101 6.15 7.65 4.02
C TRP A 101 6.02 6.61 5.13
N VAL A 102 5.51 5.42 4.80
CA VAL A 102 5.41 4.31 5.77
C VAL A 102 6.81 3.89 6.22
N LEU A 103 7.75 3.73 5.30
CA LEU A 103 9.12 3.34 5.62
C LEU A 103 9.81 4.37 6.51
N ASN A 104 9.67 5.67 6.19
CA ASN A 104 10.23 6.75 7.01
C ASN A 104 9.64 6.76 8.44
N SER A 105 8.34 6.49 8.58
CA SER A 105 7.71 6.38 9.90
C SER A 105 8.22 5.16 10.69
N LEU A 106 8.48 4.04 10.00
CA LEU A 106 9.05 2.84 10.59
C LEU A 106 10.49 3.08 11.04
N GLU A 107 11.30 3.73 10.20
CA GLU A 107 12.68 4.12 10.48
C GLU A 107 12.77 4.98 11.75
N PHE A 108 11.93 6.01 11.86
CA PHE A 108 11.89 6.87 13.05
C PHE A 108 11.54 6.09 14.33
N ARG A 109 10.52 5.22 14.27
CA ARG A 109 10.12 4.39 15.42
C ARG A 109 11.20 3.38 15.79
N MET A 110 11.85 2.77 14.80
CA MET A 110 12.93 1.83 15.03
C MET A 110 14.13 2.51 15.68
N ASN A 111 14.51 3.71 15.20
CA ASN A 111 15.57 4.50 15.79
C ASN A 111 15.28 4.88 17.25
N THR A 112 14.04 5.28 17.54
CA THR A 112 13.62 5.57 18.92
C THR A 112 13.74 4.34 19.83
N ASN A 113 13.31 3.17 19.34
CA ASN A 113 13.46 1.92 20.08
C ASN A 113 14.93 1.58 20.34
N THR A 114 15.81 1.78 19.36
CA THR A 114 17.26 1.57 19.55
C THR A 114 17.80 2.45 20.68
N HIS A 115 17.46 3.74 20.71
CA HIS A 115 17.89 4.63 21.80
C HIS A 115 17.35 4.20 23.17
N LEU A 116 16.08 3.77 23.24
CA LEU A 116 15.50 3.26 24.48
C LEU A 116 16.23 2.00 24.99
N LEU A 117 16.64 1.11 24.08
CA LEU A 117 17.42 -0.07 24.43
C LEU A 117 18.80 0.30 24.97
N GLU A 118 19.50 1.25 24.35
CA GLU A 118 20.79 1.75 24.83
C GLU A 118 20.69 2.40 26.22
N GLU A 119 19.61 3.15 26.49
CA GLU A 119 19.39 3.74 27.81
C GLU A 119 19.09 2.68 28.88
N LEU A 120 18.34 1.63 28.52
CA LEU A 120 18.07 0.52 29.42
C LEU A 120 19.35 -0.26 29.73
N GLU A 121 20.20 -0.52 28.73
CA GLU A 121 21.50 -1.16 28.91
C GLU A 121 22.38 -0.37 29.90
N LYS A 122 22.51 0.95 29.71
CA LYS A 122 23.26 1.82 30.64
C LYS A 122 22.71 1.79 32.06
N LYS A 123 21.39 1.77 32.23
CA LYS A 123 20.77 1.71 33.56
C LYS A 123 21.00 0.36 34.24
N ILE A 124 20.99 -0.73 33.48
CA ILE A 124 21.29 -2.08 34.00
C ILE A 124 22.76 -2.14 34.44
N ASP A 125 23.69 -1.64 33.63
CA ASP A 125 25.12 -1.59 33.98
C ASP A 125 25.39 -0.81 35.26
N LEU A 126 24.71 0.34 35.45
CA LEU A 126 24.80 1.14 36.68
C LEU A 126 24.23 0.45 37.91
N LEU A 127 23.28 -0.47 37.75
CA LEU A 127 22.70 -1.25 38.86
C LEU A 127 23.50 -2.51 39.18
N GLN A 128 24.40 -2.94 38.28
CA GLN A 128 25.30 -4.06 38.48
C GLN A 128 26.67 -3.66 39.06
N GLN A 129 27.00 -2.36 39.08
CA GLN A 129 28.12 -1.78 39.85
C GLN A 129 27.74 -1.51 41.31
#